data_AF-A0A6M3KY60-F1
#
_entry.id   AF-A0A6M3KY60-F1
#
_cell.length_a   1.000
_cell.length_b   1.000
_cell.length_c   1.000
_cell.angle_alpha   90.00
_cell.angle_beta   90.00
_cell.angle_gamma   90.00
#
_symmetry.space_group_name_H-M   'P 1'
#
loop_
_entity.id
_entity.type
_entity.pdbx_description
1 polymer ?
#
loop_
_entity_poly.entity_id
_entity_poly.type
_entity_poly.pdbx_seq_one_letter_code
_entity_poly.pdbx_strand_id
1 'polypeptide(L)'
;MSKRIFPLPGTPKFDQIKARVEGGEDYKVIASDIGMTFKGFKDALGGYGLGRRSKEYNGTLPPVYEKLKSASWEEHIRVIKEMDNLVSYHQRVPSEITIEVDTDRPIGLVNTSDWQLGQFGVDYDAFLDDMNFIGEHANLKCIIGGDGYQNIIQTSKMGSSHNQTPISVQKGLYVLTLEKLIDRILAIKTGNHNYWTAMAEGEDWDGELAKRLNLIYLKHYAMIHLKVGDMVYPILTMHQSRFNSSFNLTHTCLQNQRMYFPEARIVVVEHHHQAAIEQYRYAEKECVAIRPGTYAVYDDFAQQYGFFGSHVANPLVVLFPDRDKIVGFKDMRDGVTYMNGL
;
A
#
# COMPACT_ATOMS: atom_id res chain seq x y z
N MET A 1 -3.92 37.34 -41.66
CA MET A 1 -2.51 36.87 -41.66
C MET A 1 -2.32 35.93 -42.84
N SER A 2 -1.53 36.31 -43.85
CA SER A 2 -1.27 35.39 -44.96
C SER A 2 -0.51 34.17 -44.43
N LYS A 3 -1.00 32.96 -44.71
CA LYS A 3 -0.25 31.74 -44.44
C LYS A 3 1.01 31.83 -45.29
N ARG A 4 2.15 32.11 -44.67
CA ARG A 4 3.45 32.13 -45.35
C ARG A 4 3.80 30.68 -45.67
N ILE A 5 3.40 30.24 -46.87
CA ILE A 5 3.57 28.88 -47.37
C ILE A 5 4.97 28.80 -48.00
N PHE A 6 5.71 27.74 -47.65
CA PHE A 6 6.99 27.44 -48.27
C PHE A 6 6.80 27.29 -49.78
N PRO A 7 7.64 27.90 -50.64
CA PRO A 7 7.44 27.87 -52.09
C PRO A 7 7.33 26.44 -52.63
N LEU A 8 6.52 26.23 -53.66
CA LEU A 8 6.35 24.91 -54.27
C LEU A 8 7.56 24.57 -55.16
N PRO A 9 7.93 23.27 -55.26
CA PRO A 9 8.97 22.81 -56.18
C PRO A 9 8.72 23.28 -57.62
N GLY A 10 9.81 23.65 -58.32
CA GLY A 10 9.75 24.15 -59.71
C GLY A 10 9.41 25.64 -59.84
N THR A 11 9.27 26.37 -58.73
CA THR A 11 9.16 27.83 -58.76
C THR A 11 10.55 28.47 -58.64
N PRO A 12 10.81 29.64 -59.29
CA PRO A 12 12.10 30.33 -59.18
C PRO A 12 12.52 30.61 -57.72
N LYS A 13 11.53 30.87 -56.85
CA LYS A 13 11.76 31.12 -55.42
C LYS A 13 12.17 29.86 -54.67
N PHE A 14 11.62 28.69 -55.03
CA PHE A 14 12.06 27.41 -54.47
C PHE A 14 13.49 27.08 -54.88
N ASP A 15 13.83 27.28 -56.15
CA ASP A 15 15.18 27.01 -56.65
C ASP A 15 16.22 27.95 -56.02
N GLN A 16 15.85 29.22 -55.80
CA GLN A 16 16.69 30.17 -55.06
C GLN A 16 16.91 29.73 -53.61
N ILE A 17 15.86 29.30 -52.90
CA ILE A 17 15.97 28.79 -51.52
C ILE A 17 16.84 27.53 -51.48
N LYS A 18 16.62 26.60 -52.42
CA LYS A 18 17.41 25.38 -52.56
C LYS A 18 18.89 25.69 -52.76
N ALA A 19 19.22 26.59 -53.68
CA ALA A 19 20.60 27.01 -53.93
C ALA A 19 21.25 27.65 -52.68
N ARG A 20 20.52 28.49 -51.94
CA ARG A 20 21.00 29.09 -50.68
C ARG A 20 21.26 28.02 -49.61
N VAL A 21 20.36 27.03 -49.49
CA VAL A 21 20.50 25.91 -48.55
C VAL A 21 21.70 25.01 -48.91
N GLU A 22 21.85 24.66 -50.19
CA GLU A 22 22.95 23.85 -50.70
C GLU A 22 24.29 24.60 -50.65
N GLY A 23 24.27 25.92 -50.84
CA GLY A 23 25.41 26.82 -50.71
C GLY A 23 25.87 27.10 -49.28
N GLY A 24 25.22 26.51 -48.28
CA GLY A 24 25.68 26.58 -46.90
C GLY A 24 25.26 27.85 -46.14
N GLU A 25 24.26 28.58 -46.61
CA GLU A 25 23.73 29.75 -45.89
C GLU A 25 22.90 29.37 -44.65
N ASP A 26 22.97 30.21 -43.60
CA ASP A 26 22.26 29.98 -42.33
C ASP A 26 20.74 29.96 -42.53
N TYR A 27 20.10 28.89 -42.07
CA TYR A 27 18.66 28.68 -42.15
C TYR A 27 17.84 29.76 -41.46
N LYS A 28 18.36 30.43 -40.43
CA LYS A 28 17.68 31.55 -39.78
C LYS A 28 17.60 32.77 -40.71
N VAL A 29 18.65 33.02 -41.47
CA VAL A 29 18.70 34.12 -42.45
C VAL A 29 17.73 33.84 -43.59
N ILE A 30 17.79 32.64 -44.17
CA ILE A 30 16.88 32.25 -45.25
C ILE A 30 15.42 32.28 -44.78
N ALA A 31 15.13 31.74 -43.58
CA ALA A 31 13.79 31.74 -43.01
C ALA A 31 13.26 33.17 -42.82
N SER A 32 14.08 34.07 -42.26
CA SER A 32 13.72 35.48 -42.06
C SER A 32 13.39 36.18 -43.39
N ASP A 33 14.22 35.99 -44.42
CA ASP A 33 14.04 36.63 -45.73
C ASP A 33 12.75 36.23 -46.44
N ILE A 34 12.31 34.99 -46.24
CA ILE A 34 11.05 34.51 -46.81
C ILE A 34 9.87 34.67 -45.83
N GLY A 35 10.13 35.27 -44.68
CA GLY A 35 9.15 35.54 -43.64
C GLY A 35 8.69 34.32 -42.85
N MET A 36 9.39 33.19 -42.89
CA MET A 36 9.03 32.01 -42.11
C MET A 36 9.70 32.01 -40.74
N THR A 37 9.09 31.31 -39.78
CA THR A 37 9.80 30.98 -38.54
C THR A 37 10.88 29.96 -38.84
N PHE A 38 11.97 29.98 -38.06
CA PHE A 38 13.07 29.03 -38.21
C PHE A 38 12.58 27.56 -38.15
N LYS A 39 11.69 27.25 -37.20
CA LYS A 39 11.09 25.91 -37.07
C LYS A 39 10.27 25.53 -38.31
N GLY A 40 9.36 26.39 -38.75
CA GLY A 40 8.52 26.11 -39.92
C GLY A 40 9.33 25.96 -41.21
N PHE A 41 10.42 26.72 -41.35
CA PHE A 41 11.36 26.57 -42.46
C PHE A 41 12.09 25.21 -42.42
N LYS A 42 12.60 24.81 -41.25
CA LYS A 42 13.28 23.53 -41.05
C LYS A 42 12.37 22.33 -41.33
N ASP A 43 11.13 22.38 -40.85
CA ASP A 43 10.13 21.33 -41.07
C ASP A 43 9.78 21.20 -42.56
N ALA A 44 9.62 22.34 -43.25
CA ALA A 44 9.37 22.35 -44.69
C ALA A 44 10.55 21.80 -45.51
N LEU A 45 11.80 22.16 -45.17
CA LEU A 45 12.99 21.58 -45.78
C LEU A 45 13.06 20.06 -45.59
N GLY A 46 12.64 19.55 -44.42
CA GLY A 46 12.53 18.12 -44.14
C GLY A 46 11.52 17.43 -45.06
N GLY A 47 10.34 18.02 -45.26
CA GLY A 47 9.30 17.51 -46.17
C GLY A 47 9.73 17.43 -47.64
N TYR A 48 10.63 18.32 -48.08
CA TYR A 48 11.17 18.32 -49.44
C TYR A 48 12.54 17.63 -49.58
N GLY A 49 13.07 17.03 -48.51
CA GLY A 49 14.39 16.39 -48.53
C GLY A 49 15.58 17.35 -48.77
N LEU A 50 15.35 18.66 -48.61
CA LEU A 50 16.32 19.74 -48.80
C LEU A 50 17.07 20.10 -47.51
N GLY A 51 16.66 19.55 -46.38
CA GLY A 51 17.41 19.70 -45.14
C GLY A 51 18.85 19.25 -45.38
N ARG A 52 19.82 20.02 -44.86
CA ARG A 52 21.22 19.60 -44.78
C ARG A 52 21.20 18.27 -44.06
N ARG A 53 21.31 17.18 -44.82
CA ARG A 53 21.86 15.94 -44.30
C ARG A 53 23.20 16.39 -43.74
N SER A 54 23.46 16.16 -42.45
CA SER A 54 24.79 16.37 -41.92
C SER A 54 25.73 15.54 -42.78
N LYS A 55 26.33 16.16 -43.80
CA LYS A 55 27.45 15.58 -44.51
C LYS A 55 28.51 15.50 -43.43
N GLU A 56 28.75 14.27 -43.01
CA GLU A 56 29.71 13.88 -41.97
C GLU A 56 29.34 14.37 -40.57
N TYR A 57 28.70 13.49 -39.81
CA TYR A 57 28.78 13.55 -38.36
C TYR A 57 30.25 13.36 -37.97
N ASN A 58 30.96 14.46 -37.76
CA ASN A 58 32.31 14.50 -37.16
C ASN A 58 32.27 14.41 -35.62
N GLY A 59 31.11 14.08 -35.05
CA GLY A 59 31.07 13.74 -33.63
C GLY A 59 31.77 12.40 -33.43
N THR A 60 32.47 12.26 -32.31
CA THR A 60 32.93 10.96 -31.84
C THR A 60 31.72 10.03 -31.89
N LEU A 61 31.75 9.00 -32.75
CA LEU A 61 30.84 7.87 -32.57
C LEU A 61 30.92 7.49 -31.08
N PRO A 62 29.80 7.18 -30.40
CA PRO A 62 29.92 6.60 -29.07
C PRO A 62 30.96 5.49 -29.17
N PRO A 63 31.92 5.41 -28.24
CA PRO A 63 33.03 4.48 -28.36
C PRO A 63 32.47 3.13 -28.75
N VAL A 64 33.08 2.46 -29.74
CA VAL A 64 32.81 1.06 -29.98
C VAL A 64 33.10 0.40 -28.64
N TYR A 65 32.03 0.04 -27.91
CA TYR A 65 32.19 -0.52 -26.58
C TYR A 65 32.98 -1.80 -26.76
N GLU A 66 34.23 -1.82 -26.32
CA GLU A 66 34.95 -3.07 -26.14
C GLU A 66 34.06 -3.97 -25.29
N LYS A 67 34.01 -5.25 -25.63
CA LYS A 67 33.20 -6.22 -24.88
C LYS A 67 33.68 -6.17 -23.44
N LEU A 68 32.88 -5.54 -22.57
CA LEU A 68 33.22 -5.36 -21.16
C LEU A 68 33.59 -6.72 -20.59
N LYS A 69 34.69 -6.77 -19.86
CA LYS A 69 35.07 -7.97 -19.11
C LYS A 69 33.94 -8.27 -18.13
N SER A 70 33.18 -9.33 -18.41
CA SER A 70 32.09 -9.80 -17.58
C SER A 70 32.37 -11.23 -17.17
N ALA A 71 31.93 -11.60 -15.96
CA ALA A 71 31.78 -12.99 -15.59
C ALA A 71 30.77 -13.70 -16.51
N SER A 72 30.82 -15.04 -16.56
CA SER A 72 29.87 -15.82 -17.33
C SER A 72 28.46 -15.70 -16.73
N TRP A 73 27.42 -15.95 -17.54
CA TRP A 73 26.04 -15.93 -17.08
C TRP A 73 25.82 -16.88 -15.89
N GLU A 74 26.47 -18.05 -15.91
CA GLU A 74 26.42 -19.05 -14.84
C GLU A 74 26.97 -18.51 -13.52
N GLU A 75 28.06 -17.72 -13.57
CA GLU A 75 28.66 -17.11 -12.39
C GLU A 75 27.76 -16.04 -11.77
N HIS A 76 27.10 -15.23 -12.60
CA HIS A 76 26.09 -14.27 -12.14
C HIS A 76 24.92 -14.99 -11.44
N ILE A 77 24.40 -16.08 -12.04
CA ILE A 77 23.33 -16.89 -11.42
C ILE A 77 23.80 -17.51 -10.10
N ARG A 78 25.03 -18.04 -10.04
CA ARG A 78 25.59 -18.61 -8.81
C ARG A 78 25.59 -17.59 -7.68
N VAL A 79 26.12 -16.39 -7.92
CA VAL A 79 26.19 -15.31 -6.92
C VAL A 79 24.79 -14.87 -6.49
N ILE A 80 23.84 -14.70 -7.42
CA ILE A 80 22.47 -14.33 -7.08
C ILE A 80 21.81 -15.41 -6.20
N LYS A 81 22.01 -16.69 -6.50
CA LYS A 81 21.49 -17.79 -5.67
C LYS A 81 22.12 -17.82 -4.27
N GLU A 82 23.43 -17.58 -4.17
CA GLU A 82 24.12 -17.48 -2.88
C GLU A 82 23.57 -16.31 -2.07
N MET A 83 23.39 -15.15 -2.69
CA MET A 83 22.77 -13.98 -2.05
C MET A 83 21.32 -14.30 -1.62
N ASP A 84 20.50 -14.88 -2.48
CA ASP A 84 19.12 -15.26 -2.16
C ASP A 84 19.05 -16.23 -0.98
N ASN A 85 19.90 -17.26 -0.95
CA ASN A 85 19.98 -18.19 0.18
C ASN A 85 20.39 -17.49 1.49
N LEU A 86 21.28 -16.50 1.41
CA LEU A 86 21.78 -15.76 2.57
C LEU A 86 20.84 -14.66 3.05
N VAL A 87 20.04 -14.03 2.19
CA VAL A 87 19.31 -12.81 2.57
C VAL A 87 17.79 -12.92 2.39
N SER A 88 17.28 -13.86 1.58
CA SER A 88 15.84 -13.95 1.32
C SER A 88 15.04 -14.24 2.58
N TYR A 89 15.61 -14.94 3.56
CA TYR A 89 14.92 -15.22 4.82
C TYR A 89 14.58 -13.94 5.60
N HIS A 90 15.36 -12.86 5.44
CA HIS A 90 15.04 -11.56 6.04
C HIS A 90 13.81 -10.89 5.42
N GLN A 91 13.43 -11.32 4.22
CA GLN A 91 12.27 -10.85 3.46
C GLN A 91 11.06 -11.79 3.63
N ARG A 92 11.26 -12.99 4.21
CA ARG A 92 10.19 -13.95 4.46
C ARG A 92 9.40 -13.53 5.70
N VAL A 93 8.09 -13.55 5.55
CA VAL A 93 7.10 -13.34 6.60
C VAL A 93 6.11 -14.49 6.53
N PRO A 94 5.62 -15.00 7.67
CA PRO A 94 4.71 -16.13 7.69
C PRO A 94 3.37 -15.74 7.06
N SER A 95 2.99 -16.43 5.99
CA SER A 95 1.62 -16.40 5.46
C SER A 95 0.67 -17.33 6.24
N GLU A 96 1.23 -18.18 7.10
CA GLU A 96 0.52 -19.08 8.00
C GLU A 96 1.31 -19.22 9.31
N ILE A 97 0.64 -19.15 10.46
CA ILE A 97 1.29 -19.23 11.79
C ILE A 97 0.33 -19.75 12.85
N THR A 98 0.86 -20.43 13.86
CA THR A 98 0.14 -20.78 15.09
C THR A 98 0.58 -19.86 16.22
N ILE A 99 -0.40 -19.30 16.93
CA ILE A 99 -0.18 -18.47 18.13
C ILE A 99 -0.91 -19.15 19.28
N GLU A 100 -0.25 -19.34 20.42
CA GLU A 100 -0.85 -19.98 21.59
C GLU A 100 -1.10 -18.95 22.70
N VAL A 101 -2.30 -19.01 23.27
CA VAL A 101 -2.70 -18.30 24.49
C VAL A 101 -3.11 -19.36 25.49
N ASP A 102 -2.24 -19.64 26.46
CA ASP A 102 -2.51 -20.58 27.54
C ASP A 102 -3.45 -19.94 28.57
N THR A 103 -4.68 -20.45 28.64
CA THR A 103 -5.75 -19.90 29.49
C THR A 103 -6.87 -20.92 29.66
N ASP A 104 -7.49 -20.90 30.84
CA ASP A 104 -8.73 -21.62 31.17
C ASP A 104 -9.98 -20.72 31.11
N ARG A 105 -9.80 -19.43 30.77
CA ARG A 105 -10.88 -18.44 30.62
C ARG A 105 -11.04 -17.96 29.18
N PRO A 106 -12.27 -17.57 28.78
CA PRO A 106 -12.48 -16.92 27.50
C PRO A 106 -11.63 -15.67 27.34
N ILE A 107 -11.18 -15.42 26.11
CA ILE A 107 -10.46 -14.20 25.73
C ILE A 107 -11.27 -13.39 24.73
N GLY A 108 -11.07 -12.08 24.76
CA GLY A 108 -11.56 -11.17 23.73
C GLY A 108 -10.45 -10.85 22.74
N LEU A 109 -10.62 -11.24 21.47
CA LEU A 109 -9.72 -10.88 20.39
C LEU A 109 -10.21 -9.59 19.71
N VAL A 110 -9.55 -8.48 20.00
CA VAL A 110 -9.80 -7.17 19.39
C VAL A 110 -9.08 -7.06 18.06
N ASN A 111 -9.81 -6.65 17.02
CA ASN A 111 -9.25 -6.37 15.70
C ASN A 111 -9.30 -4.86 15.47
N THR A 112 -8.14 -4.22 15.58
CA THR A 112 -7.99 -2.77 15.45
C THR A 112 -7.04 -2.46 14.30
N SER A 113 -7.38 -1.51 13.43
CA SER A 113 -6.58 -1.15 12.25
C SER A 113 -6.84 0.30 11.85
N ASP A 114 -6.17 0.75 10.79
CA ASP A 114 -6.45 2.03 10.14
C ASP A 114 -6.48 3.18 11.15
N TRP A 115 -5.47 3.22 12.03
CA TRP A 115 -5.34 4.27 13.03
C TRP A 115 -5.05 5.62 12.40
N GLN A 116 -4.35 5.61 11.26
CA GLN A 116 -3.99 6.79 10.48
C GLN A 116 -3.35 7.90 11.34
N LEU A 117 -2.58 7.50 12.35
CA LEU A 117 -1.95 8.44 13.29
C LEU A 117 -1.16 9.49 12.52
N GLY A 118 -1.35 10.74 12.90
CA GLY A 118 -0.77 11.90 12.24
C GLY A 118 -1.64 12.56 11.18
N GLN A 119 -2.70 11.92 10.69
CA GLN A 119 -3.68 12.61 9.85
C GLN A 119 -4.43 13.68 10.66
N PHE A 120 -4.78 14.80 10.00
CA PHE A 120 -5.75 15.74 10.56
C PHE A 120 -7.17 15.22 10.33
N GLY A 121 -7.95 15.11 11.41
CA GLY A 121 -9.29 14.47 11.38
C GLY A 121 -9.35 13.10 12.05
N VAL A 122 -8.27 12.69 12.72
CA VAL A 122 -8.26 11.52 13.62
C VAL A 122 -8.94 11.87 14.94
N ASP A 123 -9.81 10.98 15.42
CA ASP A 123 -10.41 11.03 16.75
C ASP A 123 -9.43 10.48 17.81
N TYR A 124 -8.51 11.34 18.25
CA TYR A 124 -7.48 10.96 19.21
C TYR A 124 -8.04 10.69 20.62
N ASP A 125 -9.20 11.24 20.97
CA ASP A 125 -9.83 11.00 22.26
C ASP A 125 -10.37 9.56 22.31
N ALA A 126 -11.09 9.14 21.26
CA ALA A 126 -11.53 7.75 21.12
C ALA A 126 -10.34 6.79 21.03
N PHE A 127 -9.28 7.16 20.29
CA PHE A 127 -8.05 6.36 20.22
C PHE A 127 -7.43 6.16 21.61
N LEU A 128 -7.23 7.24 22.36
CA LEU A 128 -6.64 7.16 23.69
C LEU A 128 -7.50 6.31 24.64
N ASP A 129 -8.81 6.51 24.65
CA ASP A 129 -9.75 5.75 25.48
C ASP A 129 -9.69 4.25 25.14
N ASP A 130 -9.74 3.90 23.85
CA ASP A 130 -9.68 2.51 23.39
C ASP A 130 -8.35 1.84 23.72
N MET A 131 -7.21 2.52 23.51
CA MET A 131 -5.90 1.95 23.82
C MET A 131 -5.71 1.78 25.34
N ASN A 132 -6.26 2.69 26.17
CA ASN A 132 -6.28 2.50 27.62
C ASN A 132 -7.15 1.31 28.00
N PHE A 133 -8.36 1.22 27.43
CA PHE A 133 -9.29 0.12 27.68
C PHE A 133 -8.66 -1.23 27.35
N ILE A 134 -8.00 -1.37 26.19
CA ILE A 134 -7.30 -2.62 25.81
C ILE A 134 -6.16 -2.94 26.78
N GLY A 135 -5.36 -1.94 27.17
CA GLY A 135 -4.24 -2.12 28.11
C GLY A 135 -4.68 -2.61 29.49
N GLU A 136 -5.80 -2.08 29.99
CA GLU A 136 -6.34 -2.36 31.33
C GLU A 136 -6.99 -3.74 31.46
N HIS A 137 -7.48 -4.32 30.37
CA HIS A 137 -8.17 -5.61 30.39
C HIS A 137 -7.25 -6.77 29.99
N ALA A 138 -6.77 -7.53 30.97
CA ALA A 138 -5.81 -8.63 30.75
C ALA A 138 -6.34 -9.80 29.90
N ASN A 139 -7.67 -10.00 29.86
CA ASN A 139 -8.34 -10.99 29.02
C ASN A 139 -8.53 -10.52 27.56
N LEU A 140 -8.16 -9.28 27.24
CA LEU A 140 -8.11 -8.80 25.86
C LEU A 140 -6.75 -9.10 25.23
N LYS A 141 -6.82 -9.55 23.99
CA LYS A 141 -5.69 -9.70 23.08
C LYS A 141 -6.02 -8.98 21.79
N CYS A 142 -5.02 -8.46 21.09
CA CYS A 142 -5.25 -7.72 19.84
C CYS A 142 -4.39 -8.24 18.69
N ILE A 143 -4.99 -8.21 17.50
CA ILE A 143 -4.25 -8.17 16.25
C ILE A 143 -4.32 -6.73 15.77
N ILE A 144 -3.15 -6.10 15.62
CA ILE A 144 -3.04 -4.74 15.10
C ILE A 144 -2.90 -4.83 13.58
N GLY A 145 -3.85 -4.23 12.90
CA GLY A 145 -3.92 -4.15 11.47
C GLY A 145 -2.90 -3.22 10.83
N GLY A 146 -3.06 -3.04 9.53
CA GLY A 146 -2.31 -2.07 8.76
C GLY A 146 -2.76 -0.63 9.00
N ASP A 147 -2.05 0.31 8.36
CA ASP A 147 -2.33 1.74 8.38
C ASP A 147 -2.31 2.36 9.79
N GLY A 148 -1.30 1.95 10.57
CA GLY A 148 -1.06 2.45 11.93
C GLY A 148 -0.66 3.93 11.98
N TYR A 149 -0.12 4.47 10.89
CA TYR A 149 0.23 5.89 10.73
C TYR A 149 0.03 6.35 9.28
N GLN A 150 -0.23 7.65 9.10
CA GLN A 150 -0.76 8.20 7.84
C GLN A 150 0.23 8.18 6.66
N ASN A 151 1.49 8.57 6.87
CA ASN A 151 2.58 8.40 5.91
C ASN A 151 2.34 8.83 4.45
N ILE A 152 1.60 9.92 4.15
CA ILE A 152 1.38 10.33 2.75
C ILE A 152 2.72 10.77 2.14
N ILE A 153 3.33 9.90 1.33
CA ILE A 153 4.57 10.16 0.58
C ILE A 153 4.44 9.87 -0.91
N GLN A 154 3.30 9.33 -1.36
CA GLN A 154 3.07 9.04 -2.77
C GLN A 154 2.95 10.34 -3.57
N THR A 155 3.70 10.44 -4.66
CA THR A 155 3.67 11.60 -5.57
C THR A 155 2.28 11.86 -6.15
N SER A 156 1.50 10.80 -6.41
CA SER A 156 0.11 10.88 -6.86
C SER A 156 -0.85 11.45 -5.81
N LYS A 157 -0.44 11.53 -4.53
CA LYS A 157 -1.22 12.01 -3.39
C LYS A 157 -0.56 13.22 -2.71
N MET A 158 0.32 13.92 -3.43
CA MET A 158 1.10 15.03 -2.87
C MET A 158 0.22 16.15 -2.29
N GLY A 159 -0.96 16.42 -2.87
CA GLY A 159 -1.92 17.37 -2.29
C GLY A 159 -2.36 16.98 -0.89
N SER A 160 -2.66 15.69 -0.66
CA SER A 160 -3.04 15.16 0.66
C SER A 160 -1.87 15.12 1.65
N SER A 161 -0.63 15.28 1.19
CA SER A 161 0.55 15.34 2.08
C SER A 161 0.56 16.58 2.99
N HIS A 162 -0.25 17.59 2.68
CA HIS A 162 -0.47 18.76 3.52
C HIS A 162 -1.43 18.50 4.69
N ASN A 163 -2.18 17.38 4.68
CA ASN A 163 -3.17 17.00 5.68
C ASN A 163 -2.62 15.98 6.69
N GLN A 164 -1.37 16.14 7.09
CA GLN A 164 -0.72 15.27 8.08
C GLN A 164 0.36 16.01 8.88
N THR A 165 0.66 15.50 10.06
CA THR A 165 1.82 15.91 10.86
C THR A 165 3.12 15.33 10.28
N PRO A 166 4.31 15.77 10.71
CA PRO A 166 5.57 15.20 10.22
C PRO A 166 5.65 13.68 10.47
N ILE A 167 6.04 12.92 9.44
CA ILE A 167 6.01 11.43 9.45
C ILE A 167 6.77 10.83 10.63
N SER A 168 7.90 11.43 11.02
CA SER A 168 8.69 10.98 12.18
C SER A 168 7.90 11.05 13.50
N VAL A 169 7.05 12.05 13.67
CA VAL A 169 6.17 12.20 14.85
C VAL A 169 5.07 11.14 14.83
N GLN A 170 4.50 10.86 13.65
CA GLN A 170 3.49 9.81 13.49
C GLN A 170 4.04 8.44 13.89
N LYS A 171 5.21 8.09 13.33
CA LYS A 171 5.92 6.86 13.65
C LYS A 171 6.27 6.77 15.13
N GLY A 172 6.72 7.88 15.74
CA GLY A 172 7.00 7.94 17.17
C GLY A 172 5.78 7.62 18.03
N LEU A 173 4.62 8.20 17.71
CA LEU A 173 3.37 7.88 18.42
C LEU A 173 2.95 6.42 18.21
N TYR A 174 3.10 5.88 17.00
CA TYR A 174 2.81 4.48 16.72
C TYR A 174 3.66 3.53 17.57
N VAL A 175 4.98 3.75 17.66
CA VAL A 175 5.87 2.96 18.53
C VAL A 175 5.43 3.02 19.98
N LEU A 176 5.17 4.22 20.51
CA LEU A 176 4.74 4.39 21.91
C LEU A 176 3.42 3.66 22.20
N THR A 177 2.49 3.62 21.25
CA THR A 177 1.25 2.85 21.38
C THR A 177 1.52 1.34 21.38
N LEU A 178 2.38 0.85 20.48
CA LEU A 178 2.74 -0.58 20.48
C LEU A 178 3.41 -0.99 21.80
N GLU A 179 4.33 -0.19 22.31
CA GLU A 179 4.98 -0.44 23.60
C GLU A 179 3.98 -0.46 24.76
N LYS A 180 3.01 0.48 24.77
CA LYS A 180 1.93 0.50 25.77
C LYS A 180 1.08 -0.77 25.75
N LEU A 181 0.88 -1.37 24.57
CA LEU A 181 0.03 -2.54 24.38
C LEU A 181 0.78 -3.86 24.27
N ILE A 182 2.10 -3.87 24.48
CA ILE A 182 2.96 -5.00 24.07
C ILE A 182 2.48 -6.36 24.59
N ASP A 183 2.01 -6.44 25.84
CA ASP A 183 1.52 -7.68 26.47
C ASP A 183 0.12 -8.14 25.98
N ARG A 184 -0.53 -7.32 25.16
CA ARG A 184 -1.85 -7.57 24.56
C ARG A 184 -1.74 -7.95 23.09
N ILE A 185 -0.65 -7.58 22.42
CA ILE A 185 -0.47 -7.80 20.98
C ILE A 185 -0.13 -9.27 20.70
N LEU A 186 -0.93 -9.92 19.86
CA LEU A 186 -0.61 -11.24 19.31
C LEU A 186 0.19 -11.13 18.02
N ALA A 187 -0.17 -10.17 17.17
CA ALA A 187 0.51 -9.91 15.90
C ALA A 187 0.22 -8.49 15.40
N ILE A 188 1.11 -8.01 14.54
CA ILE A 188 0.96 -6.74 13.81
C ILE A 188 1.06 -6.96 12.30
N LYS A 189 0.52 -6.02 11.53
CA LYS A 189 0.52 -6.01 10.06
C LYS A 189 0.98 -4.67 9.52
N THR A 190 1.31 -4.65 8.22
CA THR A 190 1.48 -3.40 7.46
C THR A 190 0.21 -3.12 6.67
N GLY A 191 -0.11 -1.85 6.53
CA GLY A 191 -1.08 -1.39 5.55
C GLY A 191 -0.41 -0.72 4.36
N ASN A 192 -1.18 -0.19 3.41
CA ASN A 192 -0.57 0.51 2.29
C ASN A 192 0.12 1.80 2.73
N HIS A 193 -0.41 2.54 3.70
CA HIS A 193 0.20 3.77 4.19
C HIS A 193 1.58 3.49 4.76
N ASN A 194 1.71 2.53 5.69
CA ASN A 194 3.02 2.11 6.22
C ASN A 194 3.96 1.64 5.09
N TYR A 195 3.45 0.81 4.18
CA TYR A 195 4.25 0.14 3.14
C TYR A 195 4.68 1.08 2.00
N TRP A 196 4.12 2.28 1.88
CA TRP A 196 4.60 3.25 0.90
C TRP A 196 6.07 3.59 1.08
N THR A 197 6.56 3.59 2.33
CA THR A 197 7.99 3.76 2.61
C THR A 197 8.80 2.62 1.98
N ALA A 198 8.44 1.36 2.24
CA ALA A 198 9.08 0.21 1.62
C ALA A 198 9.05 0.25 0.09
N MET A 199 7.97 0.75 -0.52
CA MET A 199 7.91 0.93 -1.97
C MET A 199 8.78 2.07 -2.50
N ALA A 200 8.98 3.13 -1.72
CA ALA A 200 9.77 4.29 -2.13
C ALA A 200 11.28 4.06 -1.97
N GLU A 201 11.70 3.41 -0.89
CA GLU A 201 13.12 3.29 -0.52
C GLU A 201 13.62 1.85 -0.28
N GLY A 202 12.73 0.86 -0.27
CA GLY A 202 13.08 -0.55 -0.07
C GLY A 202 13.12 -1.00 1.39
N GLU A 203 12.79 -0.13 2.35
CA GLU A 203 12.84 -0.42 3.79
C GLU A 203 11.45 -0.73 4.38
N ASP A 204 11.26 -1.97 4.86
CA ASP A 204 10.07 -2.41 5.58
C ASP A 204 10.17 -2.06 7.08
N TRP A 205 9.73 -0.85 7.40
CA TRP A 205 9.87 -0.27 8.75
C TRP A 205 9.03 -1.01 9.80
N ASP A 206 7.82 -1.46 9.46
CA ASP A 206 6.98 -2.24 10.38
C ASP A 206 7.62 -3.60 10.69
N GLY A 207 8.23 -4.24 9.68
CA GLY A 207 9.00 -5.48 9.88
C GLY A 207 10.23 -5.31 10.76
N GLU A 208 10.92 -4.16 10.67
CA GLU A 208 12.04 -3.83 11.56
C GLU A 208 11.56 -3.52 12.98
N LEU A 209 10.46 -2.78 13.12
CA LEU A 209 9.85 -2.48 14.41
C LEU A 209 9.40 -3.75 15.13
N ALA A 210 8.76 -4.67 14.41
CA ALA A 210 8.33 -5.96 14.95
C ALA A 210 9.52 -6.76 15.51
N LYS A 211 10.66 -6.79 14.81
CA LYS A 211 11.88 -7.46 15.29
C LYS A 211 12.39 -6.83 16.58
N ARG A 212 12.39 -5.50 16.67
CA ARG A 212 12.85 -4.75 17.86
C ARG A 212 11.96 -4.96 19.07
N LEU A 213 10.65 -5.01 18.85
CA LEU A 213 9.66 -5.20 19.91
C LEU A 213 9.33 -6.68 20.18
N ASN A 214 9.98 -7.61 19.47
CA ASN A 214 9.72 -9.05 19.54
C ASN A 214 8.23 -9.41 19.29
N LEU A 215 7.64 -8.78 18.27
CA LEU A 215 6.27 -9.00 17.83
C LEU A 215 6.22 -9.87 16.58
N ILE A 216 5.12 -10.61 16.42
CA ILE A 216 4.83 -11.36 15.19
C ILE A 216 4.39 -10.37 14.10
N TYR A 217 5.10 -10.37 12.97
CA TYR A 217 4.76 -9.55 11.80
C TYR A 217 4.20 -10.41 10.67
N LEU A 218 2.97 -10.11 10.24
CA LEU A 218 2.26 -10.87 9.20
C LEU A 218 2.26 -10.16 7.84
N LYS A 219 2.88 -8.97 7.76
CA LYS A 219 2.92 -8.12 6.57
C LYS A 219 1.52 -7.85 6.00
N HIS A 220 1.17 -8.42 4.84
CA HIS A 220 -0.05 -8.09 4.10
C HIS A 220 -1.25 -8.99 4.43
N TYR A 221 -0.98 -10.27 4.70
CA TYR A 221 -2.00 -11.26 5.08
C TYR A 221 -1.38 -12.44 5.81
N ALA A 222 -2.17 -13.12 6.63
CA ALA A 222 -1.84 -14.45 7.11
C ALA A 222 -3.08 -15.25 7.52
N MET A 223 -2.93 -16.57 7.47
CA MET A 223 -3.74 -17.53 8.21
C MET A 223 -3.14 -17.74 9.60
N ILE A 224 -3.86 -17.33 10.64
CA ILE A 224 -3.47 -17.52 12.03
C ILE A 224 -4.29 -18.65 12.61
N HIS A 225 -3.64 -19.69 13.11
CA HIS A 225 -4.26 -20.73 13.92
C HIS A 225 -4.10 -20.33 15.39
N LEU A 226 -5.07 -19.58 15.91
CA LEU A 226 -5.03 -19.10 17.29
C LEU A 226 -5.51 -20.22 18.22
N LYS A 227 -4.60 -20.76 19.02
CA LYS A 227 -4.92 -21.74 20.06
C LYS A 227 -5.23 -21.03 21.36
N VAL A 228 -6.43 -21.23 21.88
CA VAL A 228 -6.90 -20.71 23.16
C VAL A 228 -7.27 -21.92 24.01
N GLY A 229 -6.50 -22.21 25.06
CA GLY A 229 -6.64 -23.46 25.79
C GLY A 229 -6.52 -24.69 24.87
N ASP A 230 -7.58 -25.51 24.83
CA ASP A 230 -7.66 -26.72 24.00
C ASP A 230 -8.25 -26.47 22.60
N MET A 231 -8.74 -25.25 22.34
CA MET A 231 -9.43 -24.91 21.11
C MET A 231 -8.52 -24.20 20.11
N VAL A 232 -8.67 -24.52 18.83
CA VAL A 232 -7.98 -23.85 17.72
C VAL A 232 -8.97 -23.10 16.85
N TYR A 233 -8.68 -21.82 16.62
CA TYR A 233 -9.48 -20.91 15.82
C TYR A 233 -8.69 -20.43 14.60
N PRO A 234 -9.03 -20.90 13.39
CA PRO A 234 -8.41 -20.40 12.16
C PRO A 234 -8.92 -19.01 11.80
N ILE A 235 -8.00 -18.06 11.64
CA ILE A 235 -8.27 -16.65 11.41
C ILE A 235 -7.56 -16.20 10.13
N LEU A 236 -8.32 -15.75 9.14
CA LEU A 236 -7.76 -15.03 8.00
C LEU A 236 -7.73 -13.56 8.33
N THR A 237 -6.57 -12.92 8.23
CA THR A 237 -6.45 -11.48 8.38
C THR A 237 -5.72 -10.88 7.18
N MET A 238 -6.26 -9.80 6.62
CA MET A 238 -5.74 -9.13 5.42
C MET A 238 -5.90 -7.62 5.57
N HIS A 239 -4.95 -6.83 5.07
CA HIS A 239 -5.16 -5.39 5.01
C HIS A 239 -6.14 -5.00 3.88
N GLN A 240 -5.85 -5.44 2.66
CA GLN A 240 -6.69 -5.21 1.49
C GLN A 240 -6.80 -6.50 0.68
N SER A 241 -7.98 -6.76 0.13
CA SER A 241 -8.22 -7.89 -0.78
C SER A 241 -9.20 -7.53 -1.91
N ARG A 242 -9.37 -8.45 -2.85
CA ARG A 242 -10.38 -8.40 -3.91
C ARG A 242 -11.79 -8.53 -3.32
N PHE A 243 -12.81 -8.33 -4.18
CA PHE A 243 -14.23 -8.52 -3.85
C PHE A 243 -14.82 -7.51 -2.85
N ASN A 244 -14.34 -6.27 -2.85
CA ASN A 244 -15.01 -5.20 -2.11
C ASN A 244 -16.38 -4.88 -2.73
N SER A 245 -17.34 -4.53 -1.90
CA SER A 245 -18.69 -4.17 -2.30
C SER A 245 -19.18 -3.00 -1.46
N SER A 246 -19.79 -2.01 -2.12
CA SER A 246 -20.45 -0.88 -1.45
C SER A 246 -21.83 -1.23 -0.89
N PHE A 247 -22.42 -2.38 -1.29
CA PHE A 247 -23.73 -2.84 -0.82
C PHE A 247 -23.64 -3.81 0.34
N ASN A 248 -22.59 -4.62 0.36
CA ASN A 248 -22.34 -5.60 1.42
C ASN A 248 -20.87 -5.49 1.83
N LEU A 249 -20.63 -4.80 2.95
CA LEU A 249 -19.28 -4.50 3.42
C LEU A 249 -18.48 -5.78 3.69
N THR A 250 -19.09 -6.83 4.25
CA THR A 250 -18.45 -8.12 4.57
C THR A 250 -18.28 -9.04 3.36
N HIS A 251 -18.73 -8.65 2.16
CA HIS A 251 -18.62 -9.48 0.95
C HIS A 251 -17.19 -9.95 0.67
N THR A 252 -16.21 -9.05 0.86
CA THR A 252 -14.79 -9.39 0.64
C THR A 252 -14.33 -10.51 1.58
N CYS A 253 -14.72 -10.47 2.84
CA CYS A 253 -14.39 -11.52 3.82
C CYS A 253 -14.96 -12.87 3.38
N LEU A 254 -16.25 -12.89 3.03
CA LEU A 254 -16.95 -14.10 2.62
C LEU A 254 -16.38 -14.71 1.34
N GLN A 255 -16.01 -13.89 0.34
CA GLN A 255 -15.44 -14.43 -0.91
C GLN A 255 -14.01 -14.95 -0.70
N ASN A 256 -13.19 -14.28 0.10
CA ASN A 256 -11.84 -14.76 0.39
C ASN A 256 -11.87 -16.11 1.12
N GLN A 257 -12.77 -16.28 2.10
CA GLN A 257 -13.00 -17.59 2.73
C GLN A 257 -13.40 -18.64 1.68
N ARG A 258 -14.43 -18.36 0.88
CA ARG A 258 -14.99 -19.34 -0.07
C ARG A 258 -14.01 -19.78 -1.16
N MET A 259 -13.18 -18.86 -1.65
CA MET A 259 -12.34 -19.10 -2.82
C MET A 259 -10.93 -19.58 -2.46
N TYR A 260 -10.38 -19.10 -1.34
CA TYR A 260 -8.95 -19.24 -1.06
C TYR A 260 -8.65 -19.86 0.31
N PHE A 261 -9.50 -19.62 1.33
CA PHE A 261 -9.25 -20.03 2.71
C PHE A 261 -10.51 -20.64 3.35
N PRO A 262 -11.00 -21.79 2.84
CA PRO A 262 -12.26 -22.39 3.29
C PRO A 262 -12.23 -22.83 4.77
N GLU A 263 -11.05 -23.00 5.36
CA GLU A 263 -10.83 -23.35 6.76
C GLU A 263 -10.94 -22.15 7.72
N ALA A 264 -10.79 -20.92 7.22
CA ALA A 264 -10.89 -19.72 8.05
C ALA A 264 -12.27 -19.63 8.69
N ARG A 265 -12.34 -19.28 9.99
CA ARG A 265 -13.59 -19.09 10.72
C ARG A 265 -13.81 -17.66 11.16
N ILE A 266 -12.73 -16.92 11.33
CA ILE A 266 -12.76 -15.48 11.56
C ILE A 266 -12.04 -14.84 10.39
N VAL A 267 -12.68 -13.91 9.69
CA VAL A 267 -12.10 -13.29 8.50
C VAL A 267 -12.13 -11.77 8.64
N VAL A 268 -10.95 -11.17 8.69
CA VAL A 268 -10.75 -9.73 8.93
C VAL A 268 -10.16 -9.08 7.69
N VAL A 269 -10.84 -8.05 7.17
CA VAL A 269 -10.37 -7.22 6.05
C VAL A 269 -10.51 -5.73 6.39
N GLU A 270 -9.43 -4.97 6.19
CA GLU A 270 -9.27 -3.60 6.70
C GLU A 270 -9.47 -2.54 5.60
N HIS A 271 -8.76 -1.40 5.70
CA HIS A 271 -8.50 -0.41 4.65
C HIS A 271 -9.66 0.54 4.29
N HIS A 272 -10.92 0.11 4.38
CA HIS A 272 -12.05 0.93 3.87
C HIS A 272 -12.73 1.78 4.94
N HIS A 273 -12.24 1.76 6.19
CA HIS A 273 -12.66 2.67 7.26
C HIS A 273 -14.14 2.54 7.72
N GLN A 274 -14.92 1.65 7.09
CA GLN A 274 -16.32 1.40 7.39
C GLN A 274 -16.47 0.07 8.13
N ALA A 275 -16.83 0.15 9.41
CA ALA A 275 -16.91 -1.03 10.24
C ALA A 275 -18.17 -1.86 10.00
N ALA A 276 -17.98 -3.18 9.88
CA ALA A 276 -19.04 -4.15 9.71
C ALA A 276 -18.68 -5.46 10.40
N ILE A 277 -19.70 -6.16 10.90
CA ILE A 277 -19.56 -7.51 11.41
C ILE A 277 -20.75 -8.36 10.96
N GLU A 278 -20.47 -9.60 10.56
CA GLU A 278 -21.48 -10.59 10.19
C GLU A 278 -21.13 -11.93 10.84
N GLN A 279 -22.07 -12.47 11.62
CA GLN A 279 -21.99 -13.84 12.15
C GLN A 279 -22.79 -14.74 11.23
N TYR A 280 -22.20 -15.82 10.75
CA TYR A 280 -22.79 -16.69 9.74
C TYR A 280 -22.27 -18.12 9.89
N ARG A 281 -22.93 -19.05 9.19
CA ARG A 281 -22.53 -20.45 9.15
C ARG A 281 -21.90 -20.81 7.81
N TYR A 282 -20.73 -21.45 7.83
CA TYR A 282 -20.03 -21.93 6.64
C TYR A 282 -19.39 -23.28 6.93
N ALA A 283 -19.53 -24.24 6.00
CA ALA A 283 -19.08 -25.62 6.19
C ALA A 283 -19.49 -26.20 7.57
N GLU A 284 -20.75 -25.98 7.94
CA GLU A 284 -21.35 -26.38 9.23
C GLU A 284 -20.76 -25.74 10.49
N LYS A 285 -19.80 -24.83 10.36
CA LYS A 285 -19.15 -24.11 11.47
C LYS A 285 -19.65 -22.67 11.61
N GLU A 286 -19.75 -22.21 12.85
CA GLU A 286 -19.97 -20.80 13.17
C GLU A 286 -18.73 -19.99 12.79
N CYS A 287 -18.95 -18.89 12.07
CA CYS A 287 -17.93 -18.02 11.50
C CYS A 287 -18.28 -16.54 11.73
N VAL A 288 -17.27 -15.69 11.65
CA VAL A 288 -17.42 -14.23 11.79
C VAL A 288 -16.61 -13.52 10.71
N ALA A 289 -17.27 -12.65 9.96
CA ALA A 289 -16.66 -11.76 8.99
C ALA A 289 -16.59 -10.35 9.59
N ILE A 290 -15.41 -9.73 9.52
CA ILE A 290 -15.10 -8.49 10.22
C ILE A 290 -14.47 -7.50 9.25
N ARG A 291 -14.96 -6.26 9.34
CA ARG A 291 -14.25 -5.07 8.89
C ARG A 291 -14.14 -4.11 10.07
N PRO A 292 -12.93 -3.78 10.52
CA PRO A 292 -12.74 -2.72 11.50
C PRO A 292 -13.06 -1.35 10.90
N GLY A 293 -13.25 -0.38 11.79
CA GLY A 293 -13.42 1.03 11.45
C GLY A 293 -12.08 1.72 11.25
N THR A 294 -12.06 3.03 11.47
CA THR A 294 -10.84 3.85 11.49
C THR A 294 -10.95 4.90 12.58
N TYR A 295 -9.82 5.41 13.04
CA TYR A 295 -9.80 6.63 13.83
C TYR A 295 -9.80 7.90 12.98
N ALA A 296 -9.49 7.83 11.67
CA ALA A 296 -9.63 8.95 10.73
C ALA A 296 -11.11 9.20 10.36
N VAL A 297 -11.85 9.79 11.29
CA VAL A 297 -13.28 10.09 11.14
C VAL A 297 -13.55 11.23 10.16
N TYR A 298 -12.56 12.09 9.91
CA TYR A 298 -12.60 13.11 8.87
C TYR A 298 -11.40 12.98 7.92
N ASP A 299 -11.69 12.84 6.64
CA ASP A 299 -10.70 12.81 5.56
C ASP A 299 -11.21 13.61 4.35
N ASP A 300 -10.42 14.60 3.93
CA ASP A 300 -10.69 15.47 2.79
C ASP A 300 -10.66 14.69 1.46
N PHE A 301 -9.72 13.74 1.32
CA PHE A 301 -9.67 12.86 0.16
C PHE A 301 -10.94 11.99 0.12
N ALA A 302 -11.32 11.37 1.23
CA ALA A 302 -12.53 10.56 1.28
C ALA A 302 -13.78 11.37 0.87
N GLN A 303 -13.91 12.60 1.36
CA GLN A 303 -15.01 13.50 0.98
C GLN A 303 -15.00 13.87 -0.50
N GLN A 304 -13.83 14.17 -1.06
CA GLN A 304 -13.69 14.49 -2.49
C GLN A 304 -14.19 13.35 -3.39
N TYR A 305 -13.96 12.09 -2.98
CA TYR A 305 -14.32 10.91 -3.76
C TYR A 305 -15.65 10.25 -3.35
N GLY A 306 -16.38 10.85 -2.40
CA GLY A 306 -17.67 10.35 -1.95
C GLY A 306 -17.61 9.08 -1.07
N PHE A 307 -16.47 8.83 -0.43
CA PHE A 307 -16.30 7.77 0.56
C PHE A 307 -16.78 8.28 1.93
N PHE A 308 -18.03 7.97 2.26
CA PHE A 308 -18.67 8.41 3.51
C PHE A 308 -18.79 7.26 4.51
N GLY A 309 -18.99 7.59 5.79
CA GLY A 309 -19.32 6.61 6.82
C GLY A 309 -18.12 6.00 7.55
N SER A 310 -16.93 6.61 7.42
CA SER A 310 -15.80 6.34 8.31
C SER A 310 -16.21 6.59 9.76
N HIS A 311 -15.95 5.64 10.65
CA HIS A 311 -16.22 5.78 12.08
C HIS A 311 -15.31 4.86 12.90
N VAL A 312 -15.11 5.24 14.15
CA VAL A 312 -14.37 4.43 15.12
C VAL A 312 -15.16 3.17 15.42
N ALA A 313 -14.50 2.02 15.25
CA ALA A 313 -14.98 0.74 15.75
C ALA A 313 -13.85 -0.27 15.74
N ASN A 314 -13.67 -0.98 16.85
CA ASN A 314 -12.69 -2.04 17.03
C ASN A 314 -13.44 -3.34 17.38
N PRO A 315 -13.87 -4.12 16.37
CA PRO A 315 -14.65 -5.32 16.61
C PRO A 315 -13.88 -6.35 17.43
N LEU A 316 -14.60 -7.02 18.32
CA LEU A 316 -14.08 -8.05 19.21
C LEU A 316 -14.72 -9.40 18.89
N VAL A 317 -13.93 -10.46 19.01
CA VAL A 317 -14.44 -11.83 19.00
C VAL A 317 -14.12 -12.53 20.31
N VAL A 318 -15.14 -13.05 20.99
CA VAL A 318 -14.95 -13.86 22.21
C VAL A 318 -14.69 -15.30 21.81
N LEU A 319 -13.57 -15.83 22.29
CA LEU A 319 -13.09 -17.20 22.05
C LEU A 319 -13.04 -17.97 23.37
N PHE A 320 -13.43 -19.24 23.33
CA PHE A 320 -13.57 -20.09 24.51
C PHE A 320 -12.47 -21.16 24.55
N PRO A 321 -11.84 -21.42 25.70
CA PRO A 321 -10.72 -22.35 25.78
C PRO A 321 -11.12 -23.83 25.76
N ASP A 322 -12.39 -24.12 26.06
CA ASP A 322 -12.89 -25.46 26.39
C ASP A 322 -13.95 -25.98 25.40
N ARG A 323 -14.39 -25.14 24.45
CA ARG A 323 -15.47 -25.48 23.52
C ARG A 323 -15.40 -24.70 22.22
N ASP A 324 -15.89 -25.34 21.16
CA ASP A 324 -16.03 -24.73 19.83
C ASP A 324 -17.15 -23.67 19.81
N LYS A 325 -16.83 -22.45 20.26
CA LYS A 325 -17.73 -21.30 20.25
C LYS A 325 -16.99 -20.02 19.89
N ILE A 326 -17.63 -19.19 19.08
CA ILE A 326 -17.18 -17.87 18.63
C ILE A 326 -18.36 -16.91 18.78
N VAL A 327 -18.13 -15.73 19.37
CA VAL A 327 -19.17 -14.68 19.47
C VAL A 327 -18.58 -13.34 19.07
N GLY A 328 -19.11 -12.75 17.99
CA GLY A 328 -18.63 -11.48 17.45
C GLY A 328 -19.40 -10.27 17.96
N PHE A 329 -18.68 -9.18 18.26
CA PHE A 329 -19.22 -7.89 18.68
C PHE A 329 -18.62 -6.77 17.83
N LYS A 330 -19.44 -5.81 17.38
CA LYS A 330 -18.95 -4.64 16.63
C LYS A 330 -18.20 -3.66 17.55
N ASP A 331 -18.66 -3.51 18.79
CA ASP A 331 -18.00 -2.74 19.84
C ASP A 331 -17.32 -3.71 20.84
N MET A 332 -16.04 -3.50 21.11
CA MET A 332 -15.29 -4.30 22.07
C MET A 332 -15.82 -4.19 23.50
N ARG A 333 -16.43 -3.06 23.89
CA ARG A 333 -16.98 -2.85 25.25
C ARG A 333 -18.19 -3.75 25.51
N ASP A 334 -19.03 -3.98 24.50
CA ASP A 334 -20.13 -4.94 24.57
C ASP A 334 -19.60 -6.36 24.75
N GLY A 335 -18.52 -6.69 24.04
CA GLY A 335 -17.82 -7.97 24.16
C GLY A 335 -17.23 -8.21 25.55
N VAL A 336 -16.62 -7.19 26.16
CA VAL A 336 -16.13 -7.25 27.55
C VAL A 336 -17.29 -7.39 28.53
N THR A 337 -18.38 -6.65 28.33
CA THR A 337 -19.59 -6.77 29.16
C THR A 337 -20.15 -8.18 29.11
N TYR A 338 -20.20 -8.78 27.92
CA TYR A 338 -20.59 -10.19 27.74
C TYR A 338 -19.66 -11.14 28.50
N MET A 339 -18.34 -10.97 28.37
CA MET A 339 -17.37 -11.83 29.07
C MET A 339 -17.44 -11.72 30.58
N ASN A 340 -17.68 -10.53 31.13
CA ASN A 340 -17.82 -10.31 32.57
C ASN A 340 -19.11 -10.93 33.15
N GLY A 341 -20.09 -11.26 32.30
CA GLY A 341 -21.31 -11.95 32.69
C GLY A 341 -21.25 -13.49 32.60
N LEU A 342 -20.13 -14.05 32.13
CA LEU A 342 -19.85 -15.49 32.10
C LEU A 342 -19.29 -15.96 33.45
#